data_AF-A0A5S3VS92-F1
#
_entry.id   AF-A0A5S3VS92-F1
#
_cell.length_a   1.000
_cell.length_b   1.000
_cell.length_c   1.000
_cell.angle_alpha   90.00
_cell.angle_beta   90.00
_cell.angle_gamma   90.00
#
_symmetry.space_group_name_H-M   'P 1'
#
loop_
_entity.id
_entity.type
_entity.pdbx_description
1 polymer ?
#
loop_
_entity_poly.entity_id
_entity_poly.type
_entity_poly.pdbx_seq_one_letter_code
_entity_poly.pdbx_strand_id
1 'polypeptide(L)'
;VSKAKELGIRKMIIPTAGNAGGAMSAYCAKAGIEATVIMPKHTAETLKEECRLYGADLILIDGLIDACGKKAREIAATTGAFDMSTMKEPYRLEGKKTL
;
A
#
# COMPACT_ATOMS: atom_id res chain seq x y z
N VAL A 1 -0.13 3.30 9.22
CA VAL A 1 -0.65 4.61 8.77
C VAL A 1 -0.61 5.68 9.85
N SER A 2 -1.20 5.48 11.04
CA SER A 2 -1.18 6.50 12.11
C SER A 2 0.23 6.98 12.46
N LYS A 3 1.19 6.05 12.60
CA LYS A 3 2.60 6.40 12.83
C LYS A 3 3.23 7.14 11.64
N ALA A 4 2.86 6.77 10.42
CA ALA A 4 3.32 7.48 9.23
C ALA A 4 2.83 8.93 9.23
N LYS A 5 1.56 9.16 9.61
CA LYS A 5 1.00 10.50 9.80
C LYS A 5 1.75 11.31 10.86
N GLU A 6 2.04 10.70 12.01
CA GLU A 6 2.82 11.31 13.09
C GLU A 6 4.21 11.72 12.62
N LEU A 7 4.86 10.89 11.81
CA LEU A 7 6.18 11.15 11.22
C LEU A 7 6.14 12.12 10.01
N GLY A 8 4.98 12.68 9.68
CA GLY A 8 4.84 13.65 8.58
C GLY A 8 4.86 13.05 7.17
N ILE A 9 4.73 11.72 7.04
CA ILE A 9 4.66 11.05 5.73
C ILE A 9 3.37 11.44 5.01
N ARG A 10 3.51 11.83 3.74
CA ARG A 10 2.39 12.28 2.89
C ARG A 10 2.01 11.30 1.78
N LYS A 11 2.90 10.35 1.44
CA LYS A 11 2.69 9.36 0.38
C LYS A 11 3.10 7.99 0.87
N MET A 12 2.28 6.98 0.61
CA MET A 12 2.53 5.60 1.00
C MET A 12 2.29 4.69 -0.18
N ILE A 13 3.11 3.65 -0.30
CA ILE A 13 3.01 2.68 -1.38
C ILE A 13 3.06 1.26 -0.85
N ILE A 14 2.24 0.37 -1.41
CA ILE A 14 2.23 -1.05 -1.03
C ILE A 14 2.10 -1.97 -2.25
N PRO A 15 3.01 -2.94 -2.43
CA PRO A 15 2.80 -4.07 -3.31
C PRO A 15 2.01 -5.16 -2.56
N THR A 16 0.88 -5.60 -3.11
CA THR A 16 0.01 -6.60 -2.47
C THR A 16 -0.86 -7.31 -3.49
N ALA A 17 -1.22 -8.56 -3.20
CA ALA A 17 -2.29 -9.29 -3.91
C ALA A 17 -3.47 -9.61 -2.99
N GLY A 18 -3.47 -9.08 -1.76
CA GLY A 18 -4.47 -9.33 -0.72
C GLY A 18 -5.01 -8.05 -0.08
N ASN A 19 -5.77 -8.24 1.00
CA ASN A 19 -6.53 -7.21 1.73
C ASN A 19 -5.70 -6.01 2.25
N ALA A 20 -4.37 -6.13 2.35
CA ALA A 20 -3.52 -5.04 2.82
C ALA A 20 -3.62 -3.78 1.95
N GLY A 21 -3.96 -3.94 0.66
CA GLY A 21 -4.16 -2.83 -0.27
C GLY A 21 -5.36 -1.98 0.11
N GLY A 22 -6.53 -2.60 0.21
CA GLY A 22 -7.76 -1.92 0.61
C GLY A 22 -7.69 -1.35 2.02
N ALA A 23 -7.14 -2.10 2.98
CA ALA A 23 -6.92 -1.63 4.34
C ALA A 23 -6.03 -0.38 4.37
N MET A 24 -4.86 -0.39 3.70
CA MET A 24 -4.00 0.80 3.62
C MET A 24 -4.74 1.97 3.00
N SER A 25 -5.44 1.74 1.89
CA SER A 25 -6.19 2.76 1.15
C SER A 25 -7.21 3.46 2.05
N ALA A 26 -8.01 2.69 2.80
CA ALA A 26 -8.99 3.21 3.74
C ALA A 26 -8.37 4.10 4.83
N TYR A 27 -7.30 3.62 5.46
CA TYR A 27 -6.62 4.39 6.51
C TYR A 27 -5.93 5.63 5.95
N CYS A 28 -5.33 5.56 4.77
CA CYS A 28 -4.69 6.69 4.10
C CYS A 28 -5.71 7.77 3.70
N ALA A 29 -6.86 7.38 3.17
CA ALA A 29 -7.97 8.29 2.85
C ALA A 29 -8.41 9.08 4.10
N LYS A 30 -8.62 8.39 5.23
CA LYS A 30 -8.93 9.05 6.51
C LYS A 30 -7.79 9.94 7.02
N ALA A 31 -6.55 9.54 6.76
CA ALA A 31 -5.37 10.26 7.25
C ALA A 31 -5.01 11.50 6.43
N GLY A 32 -5.51 11.62 5.19
CA GLY A 32 -5.08 12.63 4.21
C GLY A 32 -3.69 12.32 3.64
N ILE A 33 -3.40 11.04 3.44
CA ILE A 33 -2.13 10.53 2.89
C ILE A 33 -2.42 9.93 1.51
N GLU A 34 -1.61 10.25 0.51
CA GLU A 34 -1.72 9.65 -0.81
C GLU A 34 -1.35 8.16 -0.74
N ALA A 35 -2.21 7.29 -1.29
CA ALA A 35 -2.00 5.85 -1.31
C ALA A 35 -1.78 5.37 -2.74
N THR A 36 -0.69 4.65 -2.98
CA THR A 36 -0.44 3.92 -4.22
C THR A 36 -0.42 2.43 -3.92
N VAL A 37 -1.23 1.65 -4.65
CA VAL A 37 -1.32 0.20 -4.48
C VAL A 37 -0.90 -0.46 -5.77
N ILE A 38 0.02 -1.41 -5.68
CA ILE A 38 0.47 -2.19 -6.85
C ILE A 38 0.00 -3.62 -6.71
N MET A 39 -0.81 -4.08 -7.66
CA MET A 39 -1.37 -5.43 -7.69
C MET A 39 -1.06 -6.14 -9.00
N PRO A 40 -0.92 -7.47 -8.99
CA PRO A 40 -1.02 -8.27 -10.21
C PRO A 40 -2.36 -8.06 -10.93
N LYS A 41 -2.35 -8.07 -12.27
CA LYS A 41 -3.59 -7.97 -13.08
C LYS A 41 -4.63 -9.04 -12.73
N HIS A 42 -4.18 -10.24 -12.36
CA HIS A 42 -5.02 -11.39 -12.04
C HIS A 42 -5.56 -11.39 -10.59
N THR A 43 -5.26 -10.36 -9.78
CA THR A 43 -5.86 -10.21 -8.44
C THR A 43 -7.39 -10.09 -8.58
N ALA A 44 -8.13 -10.61 -7.59
CA ALA A 44 -9.60 -10.54 -7.57
C ALA A 44 -10.09 -9.09 -7.71
N GLU A 45 -11.14 -8.88 -8.51
CA GLU A 45 -11.62 -7.53 -8.82
C GLU A 45 -12.15 -6.81 -7.57
N THR A 46 -12.75 -7.54 -6.63
CA THR A 46 -13.22 -6.99 -5.35
C THR A 46 -12.12 -6.28 -4.55
N LEU A 47 -10.90 -6.81 -4.56
CA LEU A 47 -9.75 -6.19 -3.87
C LEU A 47 -9.25 -4.94 -4.60
N LYS A 48 -9.33 -4.92 -5.93
CA LYS A 48 -8.98 -3.75 -6.75
C LYS A 48 -10.00 -2.63 -6.54
N GLU A 49 -11.28 -2.98 -6.56
CA GLU A 49 -12.39 -2.06 -6.32
C GLU A 49 -12.31 -1.44 -4.93
N GLU A 50 -11.99 -2.22 -3.89
CA GLU A 50 -11.79 -1.69 -2.54
C GLU A 50 -10.72 -0.58 -2.51
N CYS A 51 -9.59 -0.78 -3.20
CA CYS A 51 -8.55 0.25 -3.29
C CYS A 51 -9.04 1.51 -4.02
N ARG A 52 -9.72 1.33 -5.15
CA ARG A 52 -10.28 2.44 -5.95
C ARG A 52 -11.33 3.22 -5.16
N LEU A 53 -12.19 2.53 -4.41
CA LEU A 53 -13.26 3.12 -3.61
C LEU A 53 -12.71 4.10 -2.56
N TYR A 54 -11.57 3.76 -1.96
CA TYR A 54 -10.86 4.62 -1.01
C TYR A 54 -9.93 5.65 -1.67
N GLY A 55 -9.96 5.78 -3.01
CA GLY A 55 -9.20 6.79 -3.75
C GLY A 55 -7.71 6.51 -3.86
N ALA A 56 -7.27 5.26 -3.70
CA ALA A 56 -5.88 4.91 -3.95
C ALA A 56 -5.56 4.86 -5.45
N ASP A 57 -4.34 5.27 -5.80
CA ASP A 57 -3.77 5.08 -7.12
C ASP A 57 -3.41 3.61 -7.32
N LEU A 58 -4.23 2.89 -8.09
CA LEU A 58 -4.08 1.46 -8.32
C LEU A 58 -3.31 1.19 -9.62
N ILE A 59 -2.12 0.61 -9.47
CA ILE A 59 -1.26 0.20 -10.58
C ILE A 59 -1.35 -1.31 -10.76
N LEU A 60 -1.73 -1.75 -11.96
CA LEU A 60 -1.81 -3.17 -12.30
C LEU A 60 -0.60 -3.63 -13.10
N ILE A 61 0.07 -4.69 -12.63
CA ILE A 61 1.25 -5.27 -13.27
C ILE A 61 0.91 -6.60 -13.92
N ASP A 62 1.39 -6.79 -15.15
CA ASP A 62 1.39 -8.09 -15.81
C ASP A 62 2.56 -8.94 -15.27
N GLY A 63 2.30 -9.68 -14.20
CA GLY A 63 3.32 -10.41 -13.48
C GLY A 63 2.85 -10.88 -12.11
N LEU A 64 3.79 -11.35 -11.29
CA LEU A 64 3.54 -11.83 -9.94
C LEU A 64 3.89 -10.75 -8.89
N ILE A 65 3.78 -11.12 -7.61
CA ILE A 65 3.96 -10.20 -6.48
C ILE A 65 5.37 -9.62 -6.37
N ASP A 66 6.39 -10.35 -6.85
CA ASP A 66 7.78 -9.91 -6.91
C ASP A 66 7.96 -8.72 -7.88
N ALA A 67 7.31 -8.78 -9.05
CA ALA A 67 7.30 -7.69 -10.02
C ALA A 67 6.61 -6.44 -9.45
N CYS A 68 5.53 -6.63 -8.69
CA CYS A 68 4.86 -5.54 -7.97
C CYS A 68 5.80 -4.91 -6.94
N GLY A 69 6.54 -5.73 -6.18
CA GLY A 69 7.52 -5.25 -5.20
C GLY A 69 8.74 -4.57 -5.82
N LYS A 70 9.15 -4.95 -7.03
CA LYS A 70 10.17 -4.21 -7.80
C LYS A 70 9.63 -2.84 -8.20
N LYS A 71 8.43 -2.78 -8.77
CA LYS A 71 7.81 -1.52 -9.19
C LYS A 71 7.56 -0.57 -8.02
N ALA A 72 7.14 -1.09 -6.86
CA ALA A 72 6.92 -0.29 -5.66
C ALA A 72 8.21 0.40 -5.19
N ARG A 73 9.35 -0.30 -5.24
CA ARG A 73 10.66 0.27 -4.89
C ARG A 73 11.10 1.35 -5.86
N GLU A 74 10.91 1.16 -7.15
CA GLU A 74 11.23 2.16 -8.19
C GLU A 74 10.41 3.44 -7.98
N ILE A 75 9.11 3.31 -7.70
CA ILE A 75 8.24 4.45 -7.45
C ILE A 75 8.58 5.11 -6.11
N ALA A 76 8.82 4.34 -5.05
CA ALA A 76 9.22 4.88 -3.74
C ALA A 76 10.51 5.70 -3.84
N ALA A 77 11.51 5.21 -4.59
CA ALA A 77 12.79 5.88 -4.78
C ALA A 77 12.67 7.22 -5.52
N THR A 78 11.67 7.37 -6.39
CA THR A 78 11.47 8.59 -7.19
C THR A 78 10.49 9.58 -6.56
N THR A 79 9.50 9.08 -5.82
CA THR A 79 8.43 9.91 -5.23
C THR A 79 8.63 10.24 -3.77
N GLY A 80 9.57 9.56 -3.09
CA GLY A 80 9.72 9.62 -1.63
C GLY A 80 8.57 8.96 -0.87
N ALA A 81 7.71 8.18 -1.55
CA ALA A 81 6.65 7.44 -0.90
C ALA A 81 7.22 6.41 0.08
N PHE A 82 6.59 6.30 1.25
CA PHE A 82 6.98 5.31 2.24
C PHE A 82 6.52 3.91 1.80
N ASP A 83 7.49 3.04 1.51
CA ASP A 83 7.25 1.64 1.12
C ASP A 83 6.78 0.83 2.34
N MET A 84 5.49 0.47 2.33
CA MET A 84 4.84 -0.35 3.34
C MET A 84 4.85 -1.85 3.00
N SER A 85 5.75 -2.33 2.13
CA SER A 85 5.91 -3.76 1.85
C SER A 85 5.97 -4.62 3.13
N THR A 86 5.33 -5.79 3.09
CA THR A 86 5.29 -6.76 4.20
C THR A 86 6.71 -7.08 4.69
N MET A 87 6.91 -7.11 6.01
CA MET A 87 8.19 -7.36 6.72
C MET A 87 9.26 -6.26 6.66
N LYS A 88 9.03 -5.12 6.00
CA LYS A 88 10.02 -4.02 5.98
C LYS A 88 9.74 -2.89 6.98
N GLU A 89 8.53 -2.82 7.51
CA GLU A 89 8.11 -1.72 8.38
C GLU A 89 7.90 -2.21 9.82
N PRO A 90 8.45 -1.50 10.85
CA PRO A 90 8.48 -1.98 12.23
C PRO A 90 7.14 -1.88 12.96
N TYR A 91 6.21 -1.07 12.50
CA TYR A 91 4.99 -0.71 13.21
C TYR A 91 3.80 -1.64 12.92
N ARG A 92 3.82 -2.44 11.85
CA ARG A 92 2.74 -3.43 11.60
C ARG A 92 2.67 -4.46 12.70
N LEU A 93 3.83 -4.92 13.15
CA LEU A 93 3.94 -5.94 14.20
C LEU A 93 3.35 -5.41 15.51
N GLU A 94 3.64 -4.15 15.83
CA GLU A 94 3.09 -3.45 17.00
C GLU A 94 1.57 -3.31 16.97
N GLY A 95 0.96 -3.22 15.78
CA GLY A 95 -0.49 -3.26 15.64
C GLY A 95 -1.08 -4.67 15.80
N LYS A 96 -0.40 -5.69 15.27
CA LYS A 96 -0.89 -7.07 15.31
C LYS A 96 -0.91 -7.66 16.72
N LYS A 97 0.02 -7.27 17.59
CA LYS A 97 0.13 -7.79 18.96
C LYS A 97 -1.11 -7.54 19.84
N THR A 98 -2.01 -6.66 19.43
CA THR A 98 -3.20 -6.30 20.21
C THR A 98 -4.36 -7.29 20.00
N LEU A 99 -4.15 -8.34 19.22
CA LEU A 99 -5.09 -9.40 18.88
C LEU A 99 -4.46 -10.76 19.24
#